data_AF-A0A9N9ASI3-F1
#
_entry.id   AF-A0A9N9ASI3-F1
#
_cell.length_a   1.000
_cell.length_b   1.000
_cell.length_c   1.000
_cell.angle_alpha   90.00
_cell.angle_beta   90.00
_cell.angle_gamma   90.00
#
_symmetry.space_group_name_H-M   'P 1'
#
loop_
_entity.id
_entity.type
_entity.pdbx_description
1 polymer ?
#
loop_
_entity_poly.entity_id
_entity_poly.type
_entity_poly.pdbx_seq_one_letter_code
_entity_poly.pdbx_strand_id
1 'polypeptide(L)'
;MSIIIGPAIAVIVSFLALIAVLLSFIGLKKFELPIAANATLTGYPTWHTDVPDLDANRFNTILLFSSAICLFASIFGFYWSYYPPHDKRLISHFHKNNSMVTSTRYFNLLLANYIFFTWLSFVAYMIFDIGKLWSPIGLLCNVAEISLLACIHYGGAITAIKYWIWVLRYLIIVIIGCVWLDWPYDALWYQVQAQAIEVALVITFIRLYFTTRRNLHEYRESTLPLNTEHDNPESSDHSEDTIPQEPSSEYPLPLSFLPQPKQLVGLIFASIVHLLGDSIILIFLNHPNA
;
A
#
# COMPACT_ATOMS: atom_id res chain seq x y z
N MET A 1 26.31 19.05 -8.94
CA MET A 1 25.57 18.28 -7.92
C MET A 1 24.48 19.18 -7.37
N SER A 2 23.30 19.18 -7.99
CA SER A 2 22.18 20.04 -7.58
C SER A 2 21.56 19.48 -6.30
N ILE A 3 21.73 20.19 -5.19
CA ILE A 3 20.99 19.90 -3.96
C ILE A 3 19.53 20.15 -4.27
N ILE A 4 18.72 19.08 -4.32
CA ILE A 4 17.27 19.21 -4.43
C ILE A 4 16.81 19.70 -3.05
N ILE A 5 16.59 21.01 -2.94
CA ILE A 5 16.27 21.69 -1.68
C ILE A 5 14.90 21.25 -1.12
N GLY A 6 13.96 20.89 -2.01
CA GLY A 6 12.60 20.48 -1.64
C GLY A 6 12.53 19.27 -0.67
N PRO A 7 13.14 18.12 -0.99
CA PRO A 7 13.20 16.96 -0.11
C PRO A 7 13.84 17.25 1.26
N ALA A 8 14.91 18.06 1.29
CA ALA A 8 15.57 18.42 2.54
C ALA A 8 14.67 19.28 3.45
N ILE A 9 13.98 20.27 2.87
CA ILE A 9 13.00 21.09 3.60
C ILE A 9 11.85 20.23 4.12
N ALA A 10 11.31 19.32 3.30
CA ALA A 10 10.24 18.42 3.74
C ALA A 10 10.67 17.56 4.93
N VAL A 11 11.87 16.99 4.91
CA VAL A 11 12.39 16.21 6.05
C VAL A 11 12.51 17.06 7.31
N ILE A 12 13.07 18.27 7.19
CA ILE A 12 13.22 19.19 8.33
C ILE A 12 11.86 19.57 8.91
N VAL A 13 10.90 19.94 8.06
CA VAL A 13 9.53 20.31 8.49
C VAL A 13 8.83 19.13 9.17
N SER A 14 8.93 17.92 8.61
CA SER A 14 8.38 16.71 9.24
C SER A 14 9.03 16.43 10.60
N PHE A 15 10.34 16.65 10.74
CA PHE A 15 11.04 16.46 12.00
C PHE A 15 10.62 17.49 13.05
N LEU A 16 10.47 18.75 12.66
CA LEU A 16 9.98 19.83 13.53
C LEU A 16 8.53 19.58 13.96
N ALA A 17 7.67 19.11 13.05
CA ALA A 17 6.29 18.74 13.37
C ALA A 17 6.25 17.57 14.37
N LEU A 18 7.09 16.55 14.18
CA LEU A 18 7.22 15.43 15.12
C LEU A 18 7.67 15.92 16.50
N ILE A 19 8.68 16.80 16.57
CA ILE A 19 9.12 17.40 17.84
C ILE A 19 7.99 18.18 18.49
N ALA A 20 7.27 19.02 17.75
CA ALA A 20 6.15 19.79 18.29
C ALA A 20 5.04 18.88 18.85
N VAL A 21 4.72 17.79 18.17
CA VAL A 21 3.79 16.77 18.66
C VAL A 21 4.31 16.14 19.94
N LEU A 22 5.57 15.68 19.99
CA LEU A 22 6.15 15.09 21.21
C LEU A 22 6.16 16.07 22.39
N LEU A 23 6.50 17.34 22.14
CA LEU A 23 6.47 18.39 23.16
C LEU A 23 5.05 18.68 23.65
N SER A 24 4.01 18.48 22.82
CA SER A 24 2.61 18.68 23.24
C SER A 24 2.14 17.72 24.33
N PHE A 25 2.84 16.59 24.53
CA PHE A 25 2.56 15.63 25.60
C PHE A 25 3.30 15.96 26.92
N ILE A 26 4.19 16.95 26.94
CA ILE A 26 4.89 17.36 28.17
C ILE A 26 3.89 17.97 29.15
N GLY A 27 3.82 17.42 30.36
CA GLY A 27 2.95 17.92 31.43
C GLY A 27 1.58 17.23 31.51
N LEU A 28 1.28 16.28 30.62
CA LEU A 28 0.16 15.37 30.83
C LEU A 28 0.45 14.49 32.05
N LYS A 29 -0.56 14.32 32.92
CA LYS A 29 -0.45 13.39 34.05
C LYS A 29 -0.10 12.01 33.51
N LYS A 30 0.77 11.27 34.22
CA LYS A 30 1.03 9.86 33.93
C LYS A 30 -0.31 9.13 33.91
N PHE A 31 -0.73 8.73 32.72
CA PHE A 31 -1.89 7.87 32.55
C PHE A 31 -1.57 6.52 33.19
N GLU A 32 -2.54 5.97 33.93
CA GLU A 32 -2.47 4.57 34.31
C GLU A 32 -2.50 3.74 33.02
N LEU A 33 -1.47 2.91 32.84
CA LEU A 33 -1.38 2.09 31.65
C LEU A 33 -2.47 1.01 31.70
N PRO A 34 -3.15 0.75 30.58
CA PRO A 34 -4.14 -0.31 30.52
C PRO A 34 -3.50 -1.67 30.83
N ILE A 35 -4.25 -2.56 31.48
CA ILE A 35 -3.83 -3.95 31.69
C ILE A 35 -4.10 -4.72 30.40
N ALA A 36 -3.08 -5.37 29.85
CA ALA A 36 -3.23 -6.23 28.68
C ALA A 36 -4.12 -7.43 29.00
N ALA A 37 -5.01 -7.78 28.09
CA ALA A 37 -5.70 -9.06 28.11
C ALA A 37 -4.72 -10.21 27.85
N ASN A 38 -5.14 -11.43 28.14
CA ASN A 38 -4.40 -12.63 27.77
C ASN A 38 -5.11 -13.38 26.65
N ALA A 39 -4.32 -13.87 25.69
CA ALA A 39 -4.82 -14.66 24.59
C ALA A 39 -5.52 -15.91 25.10
N THR A 40 -6.75 -16.15 24.66
CA THR A 40 -7.59 -17.26 25.15
C THR A 40 -6.94 -18.64 24.99
N LEU A 41 -6.23 -18.88 23.88
CA LEU A 41 -5.62 -20.17 23.58
C LEU A 41 -4.22 -20.35 24.19
N THR A 42 -3.41 -19.30 24.23
CA THR A 42 -1.99 -19.41 24.60
C THR A 42 -1.66 -18.86 25.98
N GLY A 43 -2.52 -18.00 26.53
CA GLY A 43 -2.31 -17.32 27.81
C GLY A 43 -1.25 -16.21 27.78
N TYR A 44 -0.65 -15.91 26.62
CA TYR A 44 0.31 -14.80 26.51
C TYR A 44 -0.40 -13.44 26.50
N PRO A 45 0.25 -12.38 27.02
CA PRO A 45 -0.29 -11.02 26.95
C PRO A 45 -0.53 -10.57 25.51
N THR A 46 -1.68 -9.92 25.28
CA THR A 46 -2.11 -9.41 23.98
C THR A 46 -1.88 -7.91 23.88
N TRP A 47 -2.12 -7.37 22.68
CA TRP A 47 -2.06 -5.95 22.37
C TRP A 47 -3.43 -5.27 22.41
N HIS A 48 -4.27 -5.68 23.34
CA HIS A 48 -5.55 -5.03 23.62
C HIS A 48 -5.92 -5.21 25.09
N THR A 49 -6.87 -4.42 25.56
CA THR A 49 -7.47 -4.61 26.89
C THR A 49 -8.56 -5.66 26.86
N ASP A 50 -8.93 -6.18 28.04
CA ASP A 50 -10.18 -6.93 28.15
C ASP A 50 -11.34 -5.99 27.82
N VAL A 51 -12.16 -6.37 26.84
CA VAL A 51 -13.36 -5.63 26.43
C VAL A 51 -14.56 -6.26 27.14
N PRO A 52 -15.20 -5.56 28.10
CA PRO A 52 -16.37 -6.08 28.80
C PRO A 52 -17.49 -6.42 27.81
N ASP A 53 -18.24 -7.50 28.06
CA ASP A 53 -19.39 -7.91 27.25
C ASP A 53 -19.09 -8.21 25.76
N LEU A 54 -17.80 -8.38 25.39
CA LEU A 54 -17.42 -8.78 24.05
C LEU A 54 -17.97 -10.18 23.74
N ASP A 55 -18.91 -10.25 22.81
CA ASP A 55 -19.39 -11.50 22.25
C ASP A 55 -18.28 -12.15 21.39
N ALA A 56 -17.50 -13.02 22.02
CA ALA A 56 -16.40 -13.74 21.40
C ALA A 56 -16.87 -14.57 20.19
N ASN A 57 -18.09 -15.11 20.18
CA ASN A 57 -18.62 -15.86 19.05
C ASN A 57 -18.86 -14.95 17.86
N ARG A 58 -19.44 -13.76 18.10
CA ARG A 58 -19.66 -12.77 17.05
C ARG A 58 -18.32 -12.27 16.48
N PHE A 59 -17.37 -11.95 17.34
CA PHE A 59 -16.04 -11.49 16.93
C PHE A 59 -15.29 -12.56 16.11
N ASN A 60 -15.26 -13.81 16.59
CA ASN A 60 -14.65 -14.92 15.87
C ASN A 60 -15.35 -15.22 14.54
N THR A 61 -16.68 -15.05 14.46
CA THR A 61 -17.42 -15.19 13.20
C THR A 61 -17.00 -14.14 12.17
N ILE A 62 -16.82 -12.89 12.60
CA ILE A 62 -16.34 -11.80 11.74
C ILE A 62 -14.93 -12.09 11.25
N LEU A 63 -14.04 -12.53 12.14
CA LEU A 63 -12.66 -12.92 11.78
C LEU A 63 -12.64 -14.08 10.78
N LEU A 64 -13.43 -15.13 11.02
CA LEU A 64 -13.50 -16.29 10.13
C LEU A 64 -14.05 -15.93 8.75
N PHE A 65 -15.10 -15.11 8.70
CA PHE A 65 -15.68 -14.63 7.45
C PHE A 65 -14.67 -13.77 6.67
N SER A 66 -13.98 -12.84 7.35
CA SER A 66 -12.96 -11.98 6.75
C SER A 66 -11.78 -12.81 6.23
N SER A 67 -11.33 -13.80 7.01
CA SER A 67 -10.30 -14.77 6.61
C SER A 67 -10.71 -15.52 5.34
N ALA A 68 -11.94 -16.06 5.29
CA ALA A 68 -12.42 -16.77 4.11
C ALA A 68 -12.43 -15.87 2.85
N ILE A 69 -12.90 -14.62 2.97
CA ILE A 69 -12.87 -13.66 1.86
C ILE A 69 -11.44 -13.41 1.38
N CYS A 70 -10.50 -13.14 2.29
CA CYS A 70 -9.10 -12.92 1.93
C CYS A 70 -8.47 -14.15 1.26
N LEU A 71 -8.79 -15.36 1.72
CA LEU A 71 -8.32 -16.60 1.09
C LEU A 71 -8.78 -16.70 -0.36
N PHE A 72 -10.09 -16.56 -0.60
CA PHE A 72 -10.64 -16.63 -1.95
C PHE A 72 -10.09 -15.50 -2.83
N ALA A 73 -10.06 -14.26 -2.32
CA ALA A 73 -9.52 -13.11 -3.04
C ALA A 73 -8.03 -13.31 -3.41
N SER A 74 -7.24 -13.90 -2.52
CA SER A 74 -5.84 -14.26 -2.78
C SER A 74 -5.72 -15.31 -3.88
N ILE A 75 -6.50 -16.40 -3.80
CA ILE A 75 -6.51 -17.47 -4.82
C ILE A 75 -6.84 -16.89 -6.20
N PHE A 76 -7.90 -16.09 -6.27
CA PHE A 76 -8.30 -15.41 -7.50
C PHE A 76 -7.25 -14.40 -7.98
N GLY A 77 -6.64 -13.64 -7.06
CA GLY A 77 -5.55 -12.71 -7.34
C GLY A 77 -4.33 -13.40 -7.96
N PHE A 78 -3.90 -14.53 -7.40
CA PHE A 78 -2.83 -15.34 -7.99
C PHE A 78 -3.25 -15.91 -9.34
N TYR A 79 -4.44 -16.49 -9.45
CA TYR A 79 -4.95 -17.06 -10.69
C TYR A 79 -4.93 -16.03 -11.84
N TRP A 80 -5.53 -14.85 -11.65
CA TRP A 80 -5.54 -13.79 -12.67
C TRP A 80 -4.16 -13.17 -12.94
N SER A 81 -3.23 -13.27 -11.99
CA SER A 81 -1.85 -12.82 -12.19
C SER A 81 -1.02 -13.80 -13.02
N TYR A 82 -1.25 -15.12 -12.90
CA TYR A 82 -0.58 -16.14 -13.72
C TYR A 82 -1.27 -16.35 -15.07
N TYR A 83 -2.59 -16.23 -15.11
CA TYR A 83 -3.42 -16.42 -16.29
C TYR A 83 -4.22 -15.14 -16.58
N PRO A 84 -3.56 -14.08 -17.09
CA PRO A 84 -4.24 -12.84 -17.41
C PRO A 84 -5.27 -13.06 -18.52
N PRO A 85 -6.36 -12.26 -18.55
CA PRO A 85 -7.40 -12.37 -19.57
C PRO A 85 -6.81 -12.22 -20.98
N HIS A 86 -7.33 -13.01 -21.93
CA HIS A 86 -6.88 -12.99 -23.33
C HIS A 86 -7.19 -11.66 -24.04
N ASP A 87 -8.20 -10.92 -23.59
CA ASP A 87 -8.50 -9.59 -24.12
C ASP A 87 -7.44 -8.58 -23.67
N LYS A 88 -6.62 -8.15 -24.64
CA LYS A 88 -5.58 -7.13 -24.44
C LYS A 88 -6.12 -5.82 -23.85
N ARG A 89 -7.42 -5.51 -24.03
CA ARG A 89 -8.05 -4.31 -23.46
C ARG A 89 -8.15 -4.35 -21.94
N LEU A 90 -8.16 -5.53 -21.35
CA LEU A 90 -8.26 -5.74 -19.89
C LEU A 90 -6.89 -5.77 -19.20
N ILE A 91 -5.80 -5.83 -19.97
CA ILE A 91 -4.43 -5.87 -19.47
C ILE A 91 -3.92 -4.43 -19.31
N SER A 92 -3.44 -4.13 -18.11
CA SER A 92 -2.85 -2.84 -17.77
C SER A 92 -1.33 -2.91 -17.79
N HIS A 93 -0.68 -1.78 -18.09
CA HIS A 93 0.77 -1.66 -18.10
C HIS A 93 1.24 -0.41 -17.37
N PHE A 94 2.40 -0.52 -16.73
CA PHE A 94 3.14 0.63 -16.21
C PHE A 94 3.94 1.27 -17.33
N HIS A 95 3.80 2.58 -17.50
CA HIS A 95 4.56 3.38 -18.45
C HIS A 95 5.49 4.34 -17.72
N LYS A 96 6.78 4.26 -18.03
CA LYS A 96 7.83 5.16 -17.51
C LYS A 96 8.59 5.78 -18.68
N ASN A 97 8.62 7.12 -18.75
CA ASN A 97 9.36 7.91 -19.74
C ASN A 97 9.24 7.43 -21.21
N ASN A 98 8.10 7.69 -21.87
CA ASN A 98 7.83 7.56 -23.32
C ASN A 98 8.21 6.26 -24.06
N SER A 99 8.79 5.24 -23.43
CA SER A 99 9.17 3.99 -24.13
C SER A 99 9.22 2.73 -23.26
N MET A 100 9.38 2.83 -21.94
CA MET A 100 9.50 1.64 -21.09
C MET A 100 8.12 1.18 -20.59
N VAL A 101 7.59 0.15 -21.24
CA VAL A 101 6.35 -0.53 -20.85
C VAL A 101 6.69 -1.71 -19.95
N THR A 102 6.23 -1.67 -18.70
CA THR A 102 6.40 -2.76 -17.72
C THR A 102 5.05 -3.42 -17.48
N SER A 103 5.00 -4.75 -17.55
CA SER A 103 3.77 -5.51 -17.25
C SER A 103 3.37 -5.31 -15.79
N THR A 104 2.06 -5.16 -15.52
CA THR A 104 1.54 -5.12 -14.15
C THR A 104 1.52 -6.48 -13.46
N ARG A 105 1.92 -7.56 -14.14
CA ARG A 105 1.94 -8.92 -13.59
C ARG A 105 2.67 -8.98 -12.24
N TYR A 106 3.85 -8.38 -12.14
CA TYR A 106 4.63 -8.39 -10.90
C TYR A 106 3.91 -7.63 -9.77
N PHE A 107 3.33 -6.47 -10.08
CA PHE A 107 2.50 -5.70 -9.14
C PHE A 107 1.26 -6.49 -8.68
N ASN A 108 0.55 -7.16 -9.59
CA ASN A 108 -0.62 -7.97 -9.26
C ASN A 108 -0.24 -9.19 -8.40
N LEU A 109 0.92 -9.82 -8.66
CA LEU A 109 1.45 -10.87 -7.78
C LEU A 109 1.79 -10.34 -6.39
N LEU A 110 2.38 -9.14 -6.27
CA LEU A 110 2.62 -8.52 -4.97
C LEU A 110 1.31 -8.21 -4.24
N LEU A 111 0.29 -7.75 -4.95
CA LEU A 111 -1.03 -7.48 -4.38
C LEU A 111 -1.70 -8.78 -3.91
N ALA A 112 -1.60 -9.86 -4.68
CA ALA A 112 -2.09 -11.17 -4.27
C ALA A 112 -1.34 -11.70 -3.03
N ASN A 113 -0.01 -11.54 -2.97
CA ASN A 113 0.78 -11.88 -1.78
C ASN A 113 0.38 -11.06 -0.55
N TYR A 114 0.10 -9.76 -0.73
CA TYR A 114 -0.42 -8.93 0.36
C TYR A 114 -1.73 -9.49 0.91
N ILE A 115 -2.72 -9.78 0.05
CA ILE A 115 -4.00 -10.38 0.45
C ILE A 115 -3.80 -11.75 1.13
N PHE A 116 -2.85 -12.55 0.64
CA PHE A 116 -2.47 -13.81 1.26
C PHE A 116 -1.91 -13.64 2.67
N PHE A 117 -1.01 -12.68 2.88
CA PHE A 117 -0.49 -12.40 4.21
C PHE A 117 -1.56 -11.81 5.13
N THR A 118 -2.50 -11.01 4.62
CA THR A 118 -3.69 -10.57 5.38
C THR A 118 -4.52 -11.77 5.84
N TRP A 119 -4.76 -12.75 4.96
CA TRP A 119 -5.42 -14.00 5.34
C TRP A 119 -4.65 -14.74 6.45
N LEU A 120 -3.33 -14.90 6.27
CA LEU A 120 -2.47 -15.59 7.24
C LEU A 120 -2.47 -14.87 8.60
N SER A 121 -2.52 -13.54 8.57
CA SER A 121 -2.63 -12.68 9.74
C SER A 121 -3.95 -12.90 10.50
N PHE A 122 -5.09 -13.07 9.81
CA PHE A 122 -6.34 -13.43 10.47
C PHE A 122 -6.29 -14.84 11.08
N VAL A 123 -5.68 -15.81 10.40
CA VAL A 123 -5.48 -17.16 10.96
C VAL A 123 -4.60 -17.09 12.20
N ALA A 124 -3.52 -16.32 12.14
CA ALA A 124 -2.63 -16.11 13.27
C ALA A 124 -3.33 -15.42 14.44
N TYR A 125 -4.21 -14.44 14.18
CA TYR A 125 -5.02 -13.80 15.21
C TYR A 125 -5.82 -14.88 15.93
N MET A 126 -6.62 -15.69 15.22
CA MET A 126 -7.45 -16.71 15.86
C MET A 126 -6.68 -17.71 16.74
N ILE A 127 -5.37 -17.89 16.51
CA ILE A 127 -4.53 -18.83 17.28
C ILE A 127 -3.78 -18.12 18.42
N PHE A 128 -3.14 -17.00 18.12
CA PHE A 128 -2.19 -16.33 19.03
C PHE A 128 -2.76 -15.08 19.70
N ASP A 129 -3.91 -14.60 19.24
CA ASP A 129 -4.41 -13.25 19.47
C ASP A 129 -3.45 -12.18 18.90
N ILE A 130 -3.86 -10.90 18.88
CA ILE A 130 -2.95 -9.82 18.51
C ILE A 130 -1.93 -9.65 19.64
N GLY A 131 -0.65 -9.77 19.34
CA GLY A 131 0.41 -9.64 20.33
C GLY A 131 1.79 -9.94 19.74
N LYS A 132 2.78 -10.11 20.61
CA LYS A 132 4.18 -10.36 20.21
C LYS A 132 4.35 -11.65 19.38
N LEU A 133 3.53 -12.68 19.61
CA LEU A 133 3.58 -13.93 18.85
C LEU A 133 2.96 -13.80 17.46
N TRP A 134 1.96 -12.94 17.31
CA TRP A 134 1.32 -12.63 16.04
C TRP A 134 2.13 -11.66 15.18
N SER A 135 2.86 -10.74 15.81
CA SER A 135 3.55 -9.63 15.12
C SER A 135 4.51 -10.05 14.00
N PRO A 136 5.24 -11.19 14.04
CA PRO A 136 6.06 -11.61 12.91
C PRO A 136 5.24 -11.93 11.65
N ILE A 137 4.03 -12.45 11.82
CA ILE A 137 3.10 -12.74 10.71
C ILE A 137 2.50 -11.43 10.20
N GLY A 138 2.05 -10.55 11.10
CA GLY A 138 1.59 -9.22 10.73
C GLY A 138 2.66 -8.40 9.98
N LEU A 139 3.94 -8.53 10.37
CA LEU A 139 5.07 -7.92 9.68
C LEU A 139 5.19 -8.32 8.20
N LEU A 140 4.75 -9.52 7.81
CA LEU A 140 4.74 -9.93 6.41
C LEU A 140 3.74 -9.11 5.58
N CYS A 141 2.61 -8.71 6.17
CA CYS A 141 1.67 -7.77 5.55
C CYS A 141 2.36 -6.43 5.28
N ASN A 142 2.99 -5.84 6.31
CA ASN A 142 3.69 -4.56 6.17
C ASN A 142 4.80 -4.64 5.10
N VAL A 143 5.55 -5.75 5.03
CA VAL A 143 6.57 -5.95 3.99
C VAL A 143 5.95 -6.02 2.60
N ALA A 144 4.78 -6.65 2.43
CA ALA A 144 4.10 -6.70 1.16
C ALA A 144 3.61 -5.31 0.72
N GLU A 145 3.13 -4.48 1.64
CA GLU A 145 2.75 -3.10 1.36
C GLU A 145 3.94 -2.21 1.00
N ILE A 146 5.05 -2.31 1.75
CA ILE A 146 6.32 -1.67 1.41
C ILE A 146 6.77 -2.12 0.01
N SER A 147 6.57 -3.40 -0.33
CA SER A 147 6.88 -3.93 -1.66
C SER A 147 5.97 -3.36 -2.74
N LEU A 148 4.68 -3.13 -2.47
CA LEU A 148 3.78 -2.45 -3.39
C LEU A 148 4.21 -0.99 -3.61
N LEU A 149 4.52 -0.25 -2.55
CA LEU A 149 5.05 1.12 -2.63
C LEU A 149 6.35 1.18 -3.43
N ALA A 150 7.30 0.28 -3.15
CA ALA A 150 8.57 0.20 -3.86
C ALA A 150 8.36 -0.20 -5.32
N CYS A 151 7.47 -1.14 -5.61
CA CYS A 151 7.13 -1.55 -6.97
C CYS A 151 6.62 -0.37 -7.79
N ILE A 152 5.69 0.43 -7.24
CA ILE A 152 5.23 1.66 -7.87
C ILE A 152 6.40 2.64 -8.01
N HIS A 153 7.20 2.86 -6.98
CA HIS A 153 8.34 3.78 -7.05
C HIS A 153 9.35 3.43 -8.16
N TYR A 154 9.67 2.14 -8.35
CA TYR A 154 10.61 1.69 -9.37
C TYR A 154 10.02 1.64 -10.79
N GLY A 155 8.70 1.70 -10.94
CA GLY A 155 8.03 1.68 -12.24
C GLY A 155 7.39 0.35 -12.63
N GLY A 156 6.99 -0.47 -11.65
CA GLY A 156 6.29 -1.73 -11.85
C GLY A 156 7.13 -2.99 -11.59
N ALA A 157 8.42 -2.86 -11.33
CA ALA A 157 9.30 -3.97 -10.96
C ALA A 157 10.43 -3.51 -10.01
N ILE A 158 10.67 -4.27 -8.95
CA ILE A 158 11.77 -3.99 -8.01
C ILE A 158 13.04 -4.65 -8.54
N THR A 159 13.95 -3.86 -9.08
CA THR A 159 15.21 -4.35 -9.70
C THR A 159 16.42 -4.18 -8.80
N ALA A 160 16.34 -3.33 -7.77
CA ALA A 160 17.47 -2.99 -6.93
C ALA A 160 17.65 -3.99 -5.77
N ILE A 161 18.78 -4.73 -5.74
CA ILE A 161 19.10 -5.63 -4.61
C ILE A 161 19.15 -4.91 -3.25
N LYS A 162 19.51 -3.62 -3.26
CA LYS A 162 19.53 -2.77 -2.07
C LYS A 162 18.16 -2.70 -1.38
N TYR A 163 17.06 -2.88 -2.11
CA TYR A 163 15.72 -2.95 -1.55
C TYR A 163 15.59 -4.05 -0.49
N TRP A 164 16.06 -5.28 -0.79
CA TRP A 164 15.97 -6.40 0.14
C TRP A 164 16.80 -6.19 1.41
N ILE A 165 17.93 -5.48 1.28
CA ILE A 165 18.72 -5.07 2.45
C ILE A 165 17.94 -4.10 3.34
N TRP A 166 17.20 -3.16 2.75
CA TRP A 166 16.33 -2.24 3.49
C TRP A 166 15.17 -2.96 4.17
N VAL A 167 14.52 -3.91 3.48
CA VAL A 167 13.45 -4.74 4.07
C VAL A 167 13.98 -5.54 5.27
N LEU A 168 15.15 -6.17 5.13
CA LEU A 168 15.76 -6.92 6.23
C LEU A 168 16.07 -6.02 7.44
N ARG A 169 16.61 -4.82 7.20
CA ARG A 169 16.86 -3.84 8.27
C ARG A 169 15.56 -3.41 8.95
N TYR A 170 14.52 -3.13 8.17
CA TYR A 170 13.20 -2.80 8.69
C TYR A 170 12.68 -3.92 9.60
N LEU A 171 12.65 -5.17 9.13
CA LEU A 171 12.20 -6.32 9.91
C LEU A 171 12.96 -6.45 11.24
N ILE A 172 14.29 -6.35 11.22
CA ILE A 172 15.11 -6.43 12.43
C ILE A 172 14.74 -5.32 13.42
N ILE A 173 14.62 -4.07 12.95
CA ILE A 173 14.29 -2.92 13.79
C ILE A 173 12.90 -3.08 14.41
N VAL A 174 11.90 -3.48 13.63
CA VAL A 174 10.53 -3.66 14.14
C VAL A 174 10.51 -4.75 15.20
N ILE A 175 11.09 -5.93 14.90
CA ILE A 175 11.11 -7.07 15.80
C ILE A 175 11.83 -6.72 17.10
N ILE A 176 13.01 -6.08 17.03
CA ILE A 176 13.73 -5.66 18.24
C ILE A 176 12.85 -4.73 19.09
N GLY A 177 12.19 -3.75 18.47
CA GLY A 177 11.28 -2.86 19.20
C GLY A 177 10.10 -3.59 19.84
N CYS A 178 9.43 -4.51 19.12
CA CYS A 178 8.34 -5.31 19.68
C CYS A 178 8.79 -6.21 20.84
N VAL A 179 10.02 -6.73 20.81
CA VAL A 179 10.56 -7.58 21.87
C VAL A 179 10.95 -6.75 23.10
N TRP A 180 11.67 -5.65 22.88
CA TRP A 180 12.26 -4.82 23.94
C TRP A 180 11.28 -3.90 24.64
N LEU A 181 10.23 -3.45 23.95
CA LEU A 181 9.23 -2.60 24.54
C LEU A 181 8.21 -3.43 25.32
N ASP A 182 7.77 -2.88 26.43
CA ASP A 182 6.67 -3.43 27.23
C ASP A 182 5.34 -2.83 26.76
N TRP A 183 4.26 -3.56 27.01
CA TRP A 183 2.91 -3.06 26.79
C TRP A 183 2.67 -1.73 27.51
N PRO A 184 2.04 -0.73 26.87
CA PRO A 184 1.47 -0.71 25.52
C PRO A 184 2.41 -0.18 24.43
N TYR A 185 3.68 0.06 24.75
CA TYR A 185 4.62 0.72 23.84
C TYR A 185 5.06 -0.17 22.68
N ASP A 186 5.12 -1.48 22.86
CA ASP A 186 5.37 -2.46 21.79
C ASP A 186 4.25 -2.49 20.75
N ALA A 187 2.99 -2.47 21.20
CA ALA A 187 1.83 -2.39 20.34
C ALA A 187 1.81 -1.07 19.56
N LEU A 188 2.01 0.06 20.25
CA LEU A 188 2.10 1.38 19.61
C LEU A 188 3.26 1.43 18.60
N TRP A 189 4.41 0.88 18.95
CA TRP A 189 5.57 0.80 18.07
C TRP A 189 5.26 0.05 16.78
N TYR A 190 4.65 -1.12 16.89
CA TYR A 190 4.22 -1.90 15.73
C TYR A 190 3.19 -1.13 14.89
N GLN A 191 2.19 -0.57 15.57
CA GLN A 191 1.01 -0.01 14.93
C GLN A 191 1.26 1.29 14.18
N VAL A 192 2.05 2.21 14.75
CA VAL A 192 2.39 3.47 14.08
C VAL A 192 3.04 3.22 12.71
N GLN A 193 3.86 2.17 12.61
CA GLN A 193 4.54 1.81 11.38
C GLN A 193 3.57 1.21 10.36
N ALA A 194 2.75 0.24 10.78
CA ALA A 194 1.74 -0.38 9.92
C ALA A 194 0.79 0.69 9.33
N GLN A 195 0.21 1.53 10.20
CA GLN A 195 -0.73 2.57 9.79
C GLN A 195 -0.08 3.62 8.86
N ALA A 196 1.18 3.99 9.12
CA ALA A 196 1.90 4.94 8.28
C ALA A 196 2.11 4.39 6.86
N ILE A 197 2.38 3.07 6.72
CA ILE A 197 2.55 2.40 5.44
C ILE A 197 1.22 2.37 4.67
N GLU A 198 0.11 2.03 5.32
CA GLU A 198 -1.22 2.04 4.72
C GLU A 198 -1.62 3.44 4.21
N VAL A 199 -1.42 4.47 5.04
CA VAL A 199 -1.68 5.86 4.65
C VAL A 199 -0.82 6.24 3.43
N ALA A 200 0.45 5.85 3.41
CA ALA A 200 1.33 6.07 2.27
C ALA A 200 0.84 5.34 1.02
N LEU A 201 0.29 4.13 1.16
CA LEU A 201 -0.29 3.35 0.07
C LEU A 201 -1.50 4.06 -0.54
N VAL A 202 -2.45 4.51 0.29
CA VAL A 202 -3.63 5.27 -0.13
C VAL A 202 -3.22 6.52 -0.92
N ILE A 203 -2.30 7.32 -0.36
CA ILE A 203 -1.80 8.54 -1.01
C ILE A 203 -1.14 8.19 -2.35
N THR A 204 -0.38 7.12 -2.41
CA THR A 204 0.32 6.68 -3.63
C THR A 204 -0.66 6.23 -4.71
N PHE A 205 -1.70 5.46 -4.36
CA PHE A 205 -2.74 5.08 -5.31
C PHE A 205 -3.53 6.29 -5.84
N ILE A 206 -3.86 7.26 -4.97
CA ILE A 206 -4.51 8.51 -5.38
C ILE A 206 -3.62 9.28 -6.36
N ARG A 207 -2.33 9.46 -6.04
CA ARG A 207 -1.37 10.15 -6.92
C ARG A 207 -1.24 9.44 -8.26
N LEU A 208 -1.15 8.12 -8.23
CA LEU A 208 -1.05 7.29 -9.43
C LEU A 208 -2.31 7.42 -10.31
N TYR A 209 -3.50 7.46 -9.71
CA TYR A 209 -4.75 7.69 -10.43
C TYR A 209 -4.77 9.06 -11.12
N PHE A 210 -4.48 10.15 -10.39
CA PHE A 210 -4.50 11.48 -10.98
C PHE A 210 -3.43 11.66 -12.05
N THR A 211 -2.23 11.13 -11.82
CA THR A 211 -1.14 11.13 -12.81
C THR A 211 -1.56 10.39 -14.08
N THR A 212 -2.12 9.20 -13.91
CA THR A 212 -2.62 8.39 -15.03
C THR A 212 -3.71 9.11 -15.81
N ARG A 213 -4.68 9.70 -15.10
CA ARG A 213 -5.79 10.44 -15.73
C ARG A 213 -5.28 11.64 -16.51
N ARG A 214 -4.32 12.40 -15.96
CA ARG A 214 -3.70 13.54 -16.63
C ARG A 214 -2.96 13.11 -17.88
N ASN A 215 -2.09 12.11 -17.79
CA ASN A 215 -1.32 11.62 -18.94
C ASN A 215 -2.23 11.08 -20.06
N LEU A 216 -3.36 10.44 -19.71
CA LEU A 216 -4.38 10.01 -20.68
C LEU A 216 -5.08 11.18 -21.37
N HIS A 217 -5.33 12.27 -20.65
CA HIS A 217 -5.93 13.48 -21.20
C HIS A 217 -4.98 14.15 -22.19
N GLU A 218 -3.73 14.38 -21.77
CA GLU A 218 -2.67 14.96 -22.61
C GLU A 218 -2.43 14.10 -23.86
N TYR A 219 -2.35 12.77 -23.70
CA TYR A 219 -2.24 11.85 -24.84
C TYR A 219 -3.41 12.03 -25.81
N ARG A 220 -4.66 12.00 -25.33
CA ARG A 220 -5.86 12.15 -26.18
C ARG A 220 -5.92 13.50 -26.88
N GLU A 221 -5.51 14.59 -26.23
CA GLU A 221 -5.44 15.92 -26.83
C GLU A 221 -4.38 15.99 -27.93
N SER A 222 -3.21 15.37 -27.71
CA SER A 222 -2.15 15.30 -28.74
C SER A 222 -2.47 14.38 -29.92
N THR A 223 -3.37 13.39 -29.76
CA THR A 223 -3.82 12.49 -30.86
C THR A 223 -5.16 12.89 -31.49
N LEU A 224 -5.83 13.92 -30.98
CA LEU A 224 -6.99 14.48 -31.67
C LEU A 224 -6.48 15.19 -32.93
N PRO A 225 -7.02 14.90 -34.12
CA PRO A 225 -6.70 15.68 -35.30
C PRO A 225 -7.15 17.11 -35.02
N LEU A 226 -6.19 18.00 -34.79
CA LEU A 226 -6.41 19.43 -34.96
C LEU A 226 -7.02 19.58 -36.35
N ASN A 227 -8.23 20.12 -36.43
CA ASN A 227 -8.88 20.46 -37.69
C ASN A 227 -7.90 21.29 -38.54
N THR A 228 -7.19 20.64 -39.45
CA THR A 228 -6.59 21.29 -40.60
C THR A 228 -7.71 21.49 -41.61
N GLU A 229 -8.58 22.47 -41.37
CA GLU A 229 -9.30 23.13 -42.46
C GLU A 229 -8.26 23.94 -43.25
N HIS A 230 -7.61 23.28 -44.22
CA HIS A 230 -7.53 23.73 -45.62
C HIS A 230 -6.54 22.88 -46.44
N ASP A 231 -7.08 22.38 -47.56
CA ASP A 231 -6.45 22.18 -48.86
C ASP A 231 -5.65 20.89 -49.19
N ASN A 232 -6.47 19.97 -49.72
CA ASN A 232 -6.30 19.17 -50.94
C ASN A 232 -5.53 17.84 -50.93
N PRO A 233 -6.04 16.84 -51.69
CA PRO A 233 -5.59 15.46 -51.64
C PRO A 233 -4.69 15.13 -52.82
N GLU A 234 -3.46 14.68 -52.57
CA GLU A 234 -2.75 13.89 -53.58
C GLU A 234 -2.11 12.64 -52.97
N SER A 235 -2.30 11.57 -53.73
CA SER A 235 -1.93 10.18 -53.55
C SER A 235 -0.42 9.94 -53.48
N SER A 236 0.01 8.99 -52.63
CA SER A 236 0.73 7.79 -53.07
C SER A 236 1.17 6.92 -51.89
N ASP A 237 0.70 5.68 -51.92
CA ASP A 237 1.26 4.41 -51.47
C ASP A 237 2.59 4.34 -50.68
N HIS A 238 2.50 3.49 -49.65
CA HIS A 238 3.53 2.63 -49.05
C HIS A 238 4.78 3.28 -48.42
N SER A 239 4.75 3.39 -47.09
CA SER A 239 5.97 3.39 -46.26
C SER A 239 5.75 2.63 -44.96
N GLU A 240 6.67 1.70 -44.70
CA GLU A 240 6.92 1.00 -43.44
C GLU A 240 7.06 1.97 -42.25
N ASP A 241 6.79 1.43 -41.05
CA ASP A 241 7.22 1.88 -39.73
C ASP A 241 7.84 3.29 -39.64
N THR A 242 7.08 4.25 -39.15
CA THR A 242 7.67 5.39 -38.43
C THR A 242 6.72 5.84 -37.34
N ILE A 243 6.98 5.39 -36.11
CA ILE A 243 6.45 6.03 -34.90
C ILE A 243 6.95 7.48 -34.93
N PRO A 244 6.07 8.51 -34.89
CA PRO A 244 6.52 9.90 -34.90
C PRO A 244 7.43 10.16 -33.70
N GLN A 245 8.69 10.52 -33.98
CA GLN A 245 9.54 11.15 -32.98
C GLN A 245 8.99 12.55 -32.70
N GLU A 246 8.47 12.76 -31.51
CA GLU A 246 8.03 14.06 -30.99
C GLU A 246 8.73 14.40 -29.66
N PRO A 247 8.79 15.69 -29.31
CA PRO A 247 10.02 16.36 -28.88
C PRO A 247 10.45 16.00 -27.46
N SER A 248 11.76 16.03 -27.27
CA SER A 248 12.46 15.87 -26.00
C SER A 248 11.98 16.91 -24.97
N SER A 249 10.94 16.60 -24.20
CA SER A 249 10.67 17.28 -22.93
C SER A 249 11.61 16.66 -21.89
N GLU A 250 12.55 17.46 -21.40
CA GLU A 250 13.62 17.13 -20.46
C GLU A 250 13.14 16.87 -19.01
N TYR A 251 11.88 16.43 -18.86
CA TYR A 251 11.28 16.11 -17.57
C TYR A 251 10.89 14.64 -17.53
N PRO A 252 11.34 13.85 -16.53
CA PRO A 252 10.90 12.47 -16.39
C PRO A 252 9.38 12.47 -16.13
N LEU A 253 8.61 12.02 -17.12
CA LEU A 253 7.17 11.86 -16.99
C LEU A 253 6.88 10.88 -15.84
N PRO A 254 6.02 11.26 -14.87
CA PRO A 254 5.70 10.41 -13.73
C PRO A 254 4.94 9.15 -14.19
N LEU A 255 5.19 8.04 -13.49
CA LEU A 255 4.65 6.71 -13.78
C LEU A 255 3.12 6.71 -13.95
N SER A 256 2.62 6.09 -15.02
CA SER A 256 1.17 5.98 -15.30
C SER A 256 0.72 4.59 -15.72
N PHE A 257 -0.56 4.29 -15.48
CA PHE A 257 -1.27 3.08 -15.92
C PHE A 257 -2.06 3.35 -17.22
N LEU A 258 -1.64 2.83 -18.37
CA LEU A 258 -2.52 2.76 -19.56
C LEU A 258 -2.99 1.30 -19.70
N PRO A 259 -4.29 0.99 -19.98
CA PRO A 259 -5.35 1.82 -20.57
C PRO A 259 -6.60 2.05 -19.69
N GLN A 260 -6.61 1.69 -18.39
CA GLN A 260 -7.83 1.71 -17.57
C GLN A 260 -7.67 2.39 -16.18
N PRO A 261 -7.81 3.73 -16.08
CA PRO A 261 -7.75 4.43 -14.79
C PRO A 261 -8.88 4.02 -13.83
N LYS A 262 -9.97 3.43 -14.35
CA LYS A 262 -11.09 2.93 -13.54
C LYS A 262 -10.68 1.77 -12.62
N GLN A 263 -9.70 0.95 -13.01
CA GLN A 263 -9.19 -0.13 -12.16
C GLN A 263 -8.47 0.42 -10.92
N LEU A 264 -7.80 1.57 -11.04
CA LEU A 264 -7.15 2.26 -9.92
C LEU A 264 -8.15 2.80 -8.89
N VAL A 265 -9.38 3.14 -9.31
CA VAL A 265 -10.44 3.57 -8.37
C VAL A 265 -10.78 2.46 -7.40
N GLY A 266 -10.82 1.20 -7.88
CA GLY A 266 -11.02 0.03 -7.03
C GLY A 266 -9.92 -0.13 -5.98
N LEU A 267 -8.66 0.07 -6.37
CA LEU A 267 -7.50 0.05 -5.46
C LEU A 267 -7.58 1.16 -4.40
N ILE A 268 -7.92 2.39 -4.80
CA ILE A 268 -8.10 3.51 -3.86
C ILE A 268 -9.22 3.16 -2.86
N PHE A 269 -10.39 2.77 -3.37
CA PHE A 269 -11.53 2.42 -2.51
C PHE A 269 -11.18 1.29 -1.53
N ALA A 270 -10.57 0.20 -2.02
CA ALA A 270 -10.14 -0.91 -1.19
C ALA A 270 -9.14 -0.47 -0.11
N SER A 271 -8.14 0.35 -0.47
CA SER A 271 -7.15 0.84 0.49
C SER A 271 -7.74 1.74 1.58
N ILE A 272 -8.74 2.57 1.24
CA ILE A 272 -9.44 3.41 2.23
C ILE A 272 -10.30 2.55 3.16
N VAL A 273 -11.06 1.59 2.62
CA VAL A 273 -11.89 0.69 3.42
C VAL A 273 -11.02 -0.14 4.36
N HIS A 274 -9.87 -0.64 3.88
CA HIS A 274 -8.92 -1.38 4.71
C HIS A 274 -8.39 -0.52 5.86
N LEU A 275 -7.85 0.67 5.56
CA LEU A 275 -7.34 1.62 6.56
C LEU A 275 -8.39 1.99 7.62
N LEU A 276 -9.64 2.19 7.20
CA LEU A 276 -10.74 2.47 8.13
C LEU A 276 -11.09 1.26 8.99
N GLY A 277 -11.12 0.06 8.41
CA GLY A 277 -11.36 -1.18 9.14
C GLY A 277 -10.34 -1.38 10.26
N ASP A 278 -9.06 -1.24 9.95
CA ASP A 278 -7.96 -1.40 10.91
C ASP A 278 -8.00 -0.32 12.00
N SER A 279 -8.33 0.93 11.62
CA SER A 279 -8.54 2.02 12.58
C SER A 279 -9.71 1.76 13.53
N ILE A 280 -10.82 1.23 13.03
CA ILE A 280 -12.02 0.95 13.85
C ILE A 280 -11.74 -0.20 14.80
N ILE A 281 -11.11 -1.29 14.33
CA ILE A 281 -10.73 -2.43 15.19
C ILE A 281 -9.78 -1.99 16.29
N LEU A 282 -8.80 -1.14 15.98
CA LEU A 282 -7.89 -0.57 16.98
C LEU A 282 -8.65 0.18 18.07
N ILE A 283 -9.52 1.10 17.68
CA ILE A 283 -10.29 1.92 18.62
C ILE A 283 -11.18 1.00 19.47
N PHE A 284 -11.87 0.05 18.85
CA PHE A 284 -12.77 -0.86 19.53
C PHE A 284 -12.04 -1.73 20.57
N LEU A 285 -10.90 -2.34 20.21
CA LEU A 285 -10.15 -3.23 21.09
C LEU A 285 -9.45 -2.51 22.26
N ASN A 286 -9.27 -1.18 22.17
CA ASN A 286 -8.55 -0.41 23.18
C ASN A 286 -9.43 0.65 23.87
N HIS A 287 -10.74 0.63 23.65
CA HIS A 287 -11.66 1.54 24.31
C HIS A 287 -12.25 0.88 25.57
N PRO A 288 -12.08 1.46 26.77
CA PRO A 288 -12.44 0.83 28.03
C PRO A 288 -13.96 0.67 28.28
N ASN A 289 -14.81 1.19 27.38
CA ASN A 289 -16.28 1.10 27.46
C ASN A 289 -16.94 0.75 26.11
N ALA A 290 -16.21 0.13 25.17
CA ALA A 290 -16.78 -0.29 23.88
C ALA A 290 -17.48 -1.65 23.97
#